data_AF-A0A254NMG3-F1
#
_entry.id   AF-A0A254NMG3-F1
#
_cell.length_a   1.000
_cell.length_b   1.000
_cell.length_c   1.000
_cell.angle_alpha   90.00
_cell.angle_beta   90.00
_cell.angle_gamma   90.00
#
_symmetry.space_group_name_H-M   'P 1'
#
loop_
_entity.id
_entity.type
_entity.pdbx_description
1 polymer ?
#
loop_
_entity_poly.entity_id
_entity_poly.type
_entity_poly.pdbx_seq_one_letter_code
_entity_poly.pdbx_strand_id
1 'polypeptide(L)'
;MKRAFQTGMLAFGIVLAAGCSSASTDADMRHDADQAMQTASDQLNNLADMNDERVLSVKNGTMNGRSDVTLGEAMEAFFDGPTWHYFSGTDDETEETHDVVEFTGYFMYNEKSAKARIQFILHEDDTFEMGAGSYNDIDQSALVLGALMDKVYESYDADHAPTASAAQANEDVEAASVKAENAASETTPARSNAADAAPTGETPESEISQSGESTDLNDFERWNAGETDLALSIVLDGEPLNVIIGQDTPNGVKTIVFSDTMKQGWNLPVEVADANFSPFDDFGDLKEGFSLFVTKHDFAGDGVPEVVLAASDGMLETYVWVYNYDYTFSEYDAPPLSLAWYGEGQSGLQLNGDRIELPYGSQGLVDEYVYDGMGFVDQ
;
A
#
# COMPACT_ATOMS: atom_id res chain seq x y z
N MET A 1 28.62 17.16 62.23
CA MET A 1 27.44 16.97 61.36
C MET A 1 27.86 16.11 60.19
N LYS A 2 27.48 14.82 60.20
CA LYS A 2 27.70 13.88 59.08
C LYS A 2 26.45 13.94 58.21
N ARG A 3 26.58 14.29 56.92
CA ARG A 3 25.51 14.12 55.93
C ARG A 3 25.80 12.83 55.16
N ALA A 4 24.80 11.94 55.18
CA ALA A 4 24.80 10.65 54.54
C ALA A 4 24.71 10.83 53.01
N PHE A 5 25.54 10.10 52.28
CA PHE A 5 25.34 9.83 50.85
C PHE A 5 24.31 8.70 50.76
N GLN A 6 23.15 9.01 50.20
CA GLN A 6 22.10 8.04 49.94
C GLN A 6 22.33 7.52 48.52
N THR A 7 22.99 6.37 48.40
CA THR A 7 23.12 5.65 47.13
C THR A 7 21.76 5.05 46.79
N GLY A 8 21.05 5.69 45.87
CA GLY A 8 19.83 5.15 45.27
C GLY A 8 20.20 4.03 44.29
N MET A 9 20.04 2.79 44.74
CA MET A 9 20.07 1.59 43.90
C MET A 9 18.77 1.59 43.08
N LEU A 10 18.82 2.02 41.82
CA LEU A 10 17.71 1.85 40.89
C LEU A 10 17.72 0.38 40.44
N ALA A 11 16.90 -0.44 41.10
CA ALA A 11 16.65 -1.81 40.68
C ALA A 11 15.70 -1.77 39.48
N PHE A 12 16.23 -1.92 38.25
CA PHE A 12 15.43 -2.32 37.11
C PHE A 12 15.06 -3.80 37.30
N GLY A 13 13.89 -4.04 37.88
CA GLY A 13 13.31 -5.37 37.95
C GLY A 13 12.80 -5.76 36.56
N ILE A 14 13.54 -6.62 35.86
CA ILE A 14 13.01 -7.36 34.72
C ILE A 14 11.96 -8.31 35.30
N VAL A 15 10.68 -7.97 35.10
CA VAL A 15 9.57 -8.88 35.35
C VAL A 15 9.53 -9.85 34.17
N LEU A 16 10.15 -11.02 34.34
CA LEU A 16 9.90 -12.16 33.46
C LEU A 16 8.49 -12.67 33.76
N ALA A 17 7.52 -12.22 32.96
CA ALA A 17 6.20 -12.81 32.94
C ALA A 17 6.31 -14.20 32.31
N ALA A 18 6.38 -15.23 33.15
CA ALA A 18 6.18 -16.61 32.73
C ALA A 18 4.69 -16.81 32.39
N GLY A 19 4.33 -16.56 31.13
CA GLY A 19 3.08 -17.00 30.53
C GLY A 19 3.22 -18.41 29.97
N CYS A 20 2.51 -19.37 30.55
CA CYS A 20 2.40 -20.72 30.00
C CYS A 20 1.55 -20.72 28.72
N SER A 21 2.09 -21.27 27.62
CA SER A 21 1.54 -22.42 26.85
C SER A 21 1.68 -22.29 25.33
N SER A 22 2.80 -22.78 24.80
CA SER A 22 2.93 -23.56 23.57
C SER A 22 4.33 -24.17 23.61
N ALA A 23 4.51 -25.38 23.09
CA ALA A 23 5.85 -25.98 23.03
C ALA A 23 6.64 -25.25 21.93
N SER A 24 7.29 -24.14 22.29
CA SER A 24 8.22 -23.41 21.42
C SER A 24 9.40 -24.31 21.09
N THR A 25 9.78 -24.36 19.82
CA THR A 25 10.96 -25.12 19.40
C THR A 25 12.24 -24.41 19.88
N ASP A 26 13.38 -25.12 19.90
CA ASP A 26 14.68 -24.52 20.24
C ASP A 26 15.06 -23.36 19.29
N ALA A 27 14.48 -23.31 18.08
CA ALA A 27 14.68 -22.23 17.13
C ALA A 27 13.92 -20.96 17.53
N ASP A 28 12.66 -21.09 17.92
CA ASP A 28 11.82 -19.96 18.36
C ASP A 28 12.43 -19.26 19.58
N MET A 29 12.88 -20.05 20.58
CA MET A 29 13.53 -19.50 21.78
C MET A 29 14.83 -18.75 21.49
N ARG A 30 15.57 -19.15 20.44
CA ARG A 30 16.80 -18.45 20.02
C ARG A 30 16.48 -17.16 19.31
N HIS A 31 15.48 -17.18 18.42
CA HIS A 31 15.01 -16.00 17.71
C HIS A 31 14.51 -14.91 18.68
N ASP A 32 13.68 -15.29 19.66
CA ASP A 32 13.18 -14.38 20.69
C ASP A 32 14.33 -13.78 21.54
N ALA A 33 15.34 -14.60 21.85
CA ALA A 33 16.50 -14.15 22.62
C ALA A 33 17.37 -13.16 21.82
N ASP A 34 17.58 -13.41 20.52
CA ASP A 34 18.34 -12.52 19.65
C ASP A 34 17.63 -11.18 19.47
N GLN A 35 16.32 -11.18 19.23
CA GLN A 35 15.51 -9.95 19.19
C GLN A 35 15.58 -9.16 20.51
N ALA A 36 15.49 -9.84 21.65
CA ALA A 36 15.58 -9.20 22.96
C ALA A 36 16.97 -8.57 23.20
N MET A 37 18.05 -9.24 22.76
CA MET A 37 19.40 -8.69 22.85
C MET A 37 19.61 -7.48 21.95
N GLN A 38 19.12 -7.53 20.71
CA GLN A 38 19.19 -6.37 19.80
C GLN A 38 18.41 -5.19 20.38
N THR A 39 17.19 -5.42 20.87
CA THR A 39 16.37 -4.38 21.50
C THR A 39 17.07 -3.73 22.69
N ALA A 40 17.73 -4.54 23.53
CA ALA A 40 18.51 -4.04 24.65
C ALA A 40 19.73 -3.20 24.20
N SER A 41 20.39 -3.61 23.11
CA SER A 41 21.50 -2.86 22.50
C SER A 41 21.03 -1.50 21.97
N ASP A 42 19.94 -1.48 21.22
CA ASP A 42 19.37 -0.25 20.65
C ASP A 42 18.98 0.75 21.75
N GLN A 43 18.32 0.25 22.81
CA GLN A 43 17.97 1.07 23.98
C GLN A 43 19.21 1.65 24.68
N LEU A 44 20.29 0.87 24.78
CA LEU A 44 21.54 1.33 25.41
C LEU A 44 22.22 2.40 24.57
N ASN A 45 22.31 2.19 23.26
CA ASN A 45 22.87 3.15 22.30
C ASN A 45 22.07 4.46 22.30
N ASN A 46 20.74 4.36 22.28
CA ASN A 46 19.86 5.52 22.38
C ASN A 46 20.03 6.30 23.68
N LEU A 47 20.25 5.61 24.81
CA LEU A 47 20.55 6.29 26.07
C LEU A 47 21.91 7.02 26.02
N ALA A 48 22.90 6.44 25.35
CA ALA A 48 24.21 7.06 25.19
C ALA A 48 24.15 8.33 24.33
N ASP A 49 23.33 8.32 23.27
CA ASP A 49 23.30 9.37 22.26
C ASP A 49 22.10 10.32 22.36
N MET A 50 21.28 10.21 23.42
CA MET A 50 20.06 11.03 23.57
C MET A 50 20.27 12.54 23.49
N ASN A 51 21.48 13.03 23.79
CA ASN A 51 21.86 14.44 23.75
C ASN A 51 22.96 14.70 22.70
N ASP A 52 23.21 13.75 21.81
CA ASP A 52 24.16 13.93 20.73
C ASP A 52 23.64 14.98 19.75
N GLU A 53 24.48 15.96 19.40
CA GLU A 53 24.06 17.07 18.54
C GLU A 53 23.59 16.60 17.15
N ARG A 54 24.14 15.49 16.64
CA ARG A 54 23.79 14.92 15.33
C ARG A 54 22.48 14.16 15.37
N VAL A 55 22.24 13.43 16.47
CA VAL A 55 20.92 12.82 16.72
C VAL A 55 19.86 13.93 16.83
N LEU A 56 20.15 14.99 17.59
CA LEU A 56 19.22 16.10 17.74
C LEU A 56 19.01 16.87 16.43
N SER A 57 20.00 17.00 15.55
CA SER A 57 19.83 17.67 14.26
C SER A 57 18.88 16.91 13.34
N VAL A 58 19.00 15.58 13.27
CA VAL A 58 18.07 14.74 12.49
C VAL A 58 16.68 14.75 13.12
N LYS A 59 16.56 14.54 14.43
CA LYS A 59 15.26 14.52 15.13
C LYS A 59 14.48 15.81 14.99
N ASN A 60 15.16 16.97 15.13
CA ASN A 60 14.52 18.28 15.01
C ASN A 60 14.45 18.79 13.56
N GLY A 61 15.03 18.04 12.62
CA GLY A 61 15.02 18.37 11.21
C GLY A 61 13.69 18.06 10.54
N THR A 62 13.64 18.38 9.25
CA THR A 62 12.44 18.23 8.40
C THR A 62 12.80 17.53 7.11
N MET A 63 11.94 16.65 6.62
CA MET A 63 12.13 15.90 5.36
C MET A 63 10.82 15.88 4.55
N ASN A 64 10.87 15.40 3.30
CA ASN A 64 9.70 15.24 2.41
C ASN A 64 8.89 16.53 2.21
N GLY A 65 9.57 17.69 2.23
CA GLY A 65 8.94 19.00 2.05
C GLY A 65 8.05 19.45 3.21
N ARG A 66 8.03 18.73 4.34
CA ARG A 66 7.23 19.03 5.54
C ARG A 66 7.96 19.99 6.46
N SER A 67 7.67 21.29 6.39
CA SER A 67 8.23 22.28 7.31
C SER A 67 7.44 22.45 8.62
N ASP A 68 6.30 21.79 8.72
CA ASP A 68 5.30 21.94 9.78
C ASP A 68 5.46 20.93 10.93
N VAL A 69 6.14 19.81 10.69
CA VAL A 69 6.39 18.73 11.65
C VAL A 69 7.85 18.28 11.56
N THR A 70 8.49 18.05 12.71
CA THR A 70 9.85 17.50 12.71
C THR A 70 9.84 15.99 12.42
N LEU A 71 10.93 15.48 11.85
CA LEU A 71 11.06 14.05 11.56
C LEU A 71 10.91 13.22 12.85
N GLY A 72 11.52 13.67 13.94
CA GLY A 72 11.42 13.00 15.24
C GLY A 72 9.97 12.90 15.74
N GLU A 73 9.19 13.97 15.64
CA GLU A 73 7.78 13.96 16.05
C GLU A 73 6.95 12.97 15.23
N ALA A 74 7.13 12.95 13.91
CA ALA A 74 6.38 12.06 13.03
C ALA A 74 6.75 10.59 13.29
N MET A 75 8.04 10.27 13.38
CA MET A 75 8.51 8.91 13.61
C MET A 75 8.14 8.39 15.01
N GLU A 76 8.22 9.23 16.05
CA GLU A 76 7.84 8.84 17.41
C GLU A 76 6.33 8.65 17.58
N ALA A 77 5.50 9.25 16.71
CA ALA A 77 4.06 9.01 16.69
C ALA A 77 3.69 7.69 16.00
N PHE A 78 4.42 7.31 14.95
CA PHE A 78 4.11 6.12 14.15
C PHE A 78 4.73 4.83 14.72
N PHE A 79 5.97 4.87 15.19
CA PHE A 79 6.69 3.68 15.62
C PHE A 79 6.60 3.45 17.14
N ASP A 80 6.47 2.18 17.50
CA ASP A 80 6.59 1.70 18.87
C ASP A 80 8.07 1.56 19.26
N GLY A 81 8.41 2.11 20.43
CA GLY A 81 9.76 2.01 21.01
C GLY A 81 10.87 2.65 20.17
N PRO A 82 10.70 3.88 19.66
CA PRO A 82 11.68 4.54 18.80
C PRO A 82 13.02 4.73 19.51
N THR A 83 14.11 4.46 18.81
CA THR A 83 15.47 4.66 19.28
C THR A 83 16.31 5.35 18.21
N TRP A 84 17.31 6.12 18.65
CA TRP A 84 18.19 6.89 17.78
C TRP A 84 19.64 6.70 18.23
N HIS A 85 20.53 6.37 17.29
CA HIS A 85 21.94 6.12 17.57
C HIS A 85 22.80 6.83 16.53
N TYR A 86 23.86 7.50 16.98
CA TYR A 86 24.86 8.07 16.08
C TYR A 86 26.07 7.14 15.94
N PHE A 87 26.55 6.96 14.72
CA PHE A 87 27.86 6.38 14.46
C PHE A 87 28.50 7.00 13.21
N SER A 88 29.80 6.76 13.06
CA SER A 88 30.54 7.12 11.84
C SER A 88 30.60 5.89 10.95
N GLY A 89 29.96 5.95 9.79
CA GLY A 89 29.94 4.89 8.78
C GLY A 89 31.03 5.11 7.74
N THR A 90 31.66 4.04 7.27
CA THR A 90 32.59 4.11 6.13
C THR A 90 31.98 3.34 4.97
N ASP A 91 31.93 3.97 3.81
CA ASP A 91 31.54 3.32 2.57
C ASP A 91 32.70 2.42 2.11
N ASP A 92 32.43 1.12 1.97
CA ASP A 92 33.44 0.11 1.69
C ASP A 92 34.05 0.22 0.28
N GLU A 93 33.35 0.87 -0.66
CA GLU A 93 33.82 1.02 -2.05
C GLU A 93 34.67 2.28 -2.24
N THR A 94 34.27 3.37 -1.58
CA THR A 94 34.87 4.70 -1.73
C THR A 94 35.86 5.04 -0.62
N GLU A 95 35.84 4.29 0.49
CA GLU A 95 36.52 4.59 1.75
C GLU A 95 36.11 5.95 2.37
N GLU A 96 35.02 6.55 1.88
CA GLU A 96 34.49 7.81 2.42
C GLU A 96 33.79 7.57 3.76
N THR A 97 33.98 8.51 4.68
CA THR A 97 33.41 8.42 6.02
C THR A 97 32.27 9.41 6.15
N HIS A 98 31.11 8.93 6.59
CA HIS A 98 29.90 9.70 6.76
C HIS A 98 29.46 9.68 8.23
N ASP A 99 28.88 10.80 8.67
CA ASP A 99 28.15 10.86 9.92
C ASP A 99 26.75 10.28 9.69
N VAL A 100 26.40 9.24 10.44
CA VAL A 100 25.15 8.50 10.28
C VAL A 100 24.38 8.51 11.57
N VAL A 101 23.09 8.82 11.48
CA VAL A 101 22.13 8.62 12.55
C VAL A 101 21.21 7.48 12.16
N GLU A 102 21.20 6.41 12.94
CA GLU A 102 20.31 5.27 12.75
C GLU A 102 19.10 5.37 13.69
N PHE A 103 17.94 5.26 13.08
CA PHE A 103 16.67 5.07 13.77
C PHE A 103 16.33 3.59 13.84
N THR A 104 15.79 3.13 14.96
CA THR A 104 15.04 1.87 15.01
C THR A 104 13.68 2.04 15.68
N GLY A 105 12.70 1.27 15.24
CA GLY A 105 11.35 1.28 15.80
C GLY A 105 10.51 0.12 15.29
N TYR A 106 9.47 -0.24 16.03
CA TYR A 106 8.53 -1.29 15.64
C TYR A 106 7.29 -0.68 15.01
N PHE A 107 6.74 -1.33 13.99
CA PHE A 107 5.48 -0.93 13.37
C PHE A 107 4.67 -2.18 13.02
N MET A 108 3.36 -1.98 12.82
CA MET A 108 2.48 -3.05 12.38
C MET A 108 2.40 -3.11 10.85
N TYR A 109 2.65 -4.30 10.32
CA TYR A 109 2.58 -4.64 8.90
C TYR A 109 1.77 -5.93 8.76
N ASN A 110 0.59 -5.88 8.11
CA ASN A 110 -0.31 -7.03 7.97
C ASN A 110 -0.60 -7.74 9.31
N GLU A 111 -0.92 -6.96 10.35
CA GLU A 111 -1.16 -7.41 11.74
C GLU A 111 0.05 -8.09 12.43
N LYS A 112 1.22 -8.09 11.78
CA LYS A 112 2.48 -8.58 12.33
C LYS A 112 3.37 -7.40 12.70
N SER A 113 4.05 -7.53 13.84
CA SER A 113 5.06 -6.56 14.25
C SER A 113 6.33 -6.75 13.42
N ALA A 114 6.82 -5.67 12.82
CA ALA A 114 8.10 -5.63 12.11
C ALA A 114 8.99 -4.54 12.72
N LYS A 115 10.30 -4.78 12.73
CA LYS A 115 11.30 -3.81 13.20
C LYS A 115 11.91 -3.09 12.02
N ALA A 116 11.77 -1.77 11.94
CA ALA A 116 12.48 -0.94 11.00
C ALA A 116 13.84 -0.51 11.59
N ARG A 117 14.87 -0.49 10.74
CA ARG A 117 16.15 0.19 10.95
C ARG A 117 16.37 1.10 9.76
N ILE A 118 16.58 2.40 9.98
CA ILE A 118 16.70 3.40 8.91
C ILE A 118 17.88 4.31 9.21
N GLN A 119 18.76 4.52 8.24
CA GLN A 119 19.92 5.39 8.36
C GLN A 119 19.63 6.75 7.75
N PHE A 120 20.11 7.80 8.41
CA PHE A 120 20.12 9.17 7.92
C PHE A 120 21.56 9.62 7.80
N ILE A 121 21.95 10.01 6.59
CA ILE A 121 23.31 10.42 6.25
C ILE A 121 23.37 11.93 6.35
N LEU A 122 24.24 12.45 7.21
CA LEU A 122 24.38 13.89 7.45
C LEU A 122 25.36 14.50 6.45
N HIS A 123 25.02 15.71 6.00
CA HIS A 123 25.84 16.53 5.13
C HIS A 123 26.50 17.69 5.92
N GLU A 124 27.54 18.29 5.35
CA GLU A 124 28.27 19.40 5.98
C GLU A 124 27.43 20.69 6.14
N ASP A 125 26.31 20.82 5.43
CA ASP A 125 25.43 21.99 5.44
C ASP A 125 24.24 21.86 6.40
N ASP A 126 24.36 20.99 7.41
CA ASP A 126 23.34 20.65 8.40
C ASP A 126 22.06 20.04 7.81
N THR A 127 22.07 19.65 6.52
CA THR A 127 21.03 18.82 5.91
C THR A 127 21.36 17.33 6.06
N PHE A 128 20.36 16.48 5.82
CA PHE A 128 20.54 15.04 5.83
C PHE A 128 19.61 14.38 4.82
N GLU A 129 20.01 13.21 4.35
CA GLU A 129 19.24 12.37 3.45
C GLU A 129 18.98 10.99 4.06
N MET A 130 17.97 10.30 3.54
CA MET A 130 17.69 8.93 3.94
C MET A 130 18.64 7.99 3.19
N GLY A 131 19.37 7.19 3.95
CA GLY A 131 20.27 6.17 3.46
C GLY A 131 19.63 4.77 3.46
N ALA A 132 20.45 3.76 3.74
CA ALA A 132 20.00 2.37 3.79
C ALA A 132 19.01 2.12 4.95
N GLY A 133 18.22 1.08 4.80
CA GLY A 133 17.32 0.63 5.86
C GLY A 133 16.90 -0.82 5.66
N SER A 134 16.38 -1.43 6.72
CA SER A 134 16.00 -2.83 6.75
C SER A 134 14.75 -3.08 7.59
N TYR A 135 14.01 -4.14 7.25
CA TYR A 135 12.91 -4.67 8.04
C TYR A 135 13.28 -6.05 8.57
N ASN A 136 13.26 -6.23 9.88
CA ASN A 136 13.70 -7.48 10.52
C ASN A 136 15.09 -7.93 10.03
N ASP A 137 16.01 -6.99 9.87
CA ASP A 137 17.38 -7.19 9.33
C ASP A 137 17.44 -7.62 7.84
N ILE A 138 16.35 -7.50 7.09
CA ILE A 138 16.32 -7.67 5.63
C ILE A 138 16.38 -6.29 4.97
N ASP A 139 17.44 -6.03 4.21
CA ASP A 139 17.66 -4.75 3.51
C ASP A 139 16.50 -4.41 2.58
N GLN A 140 16.09 -3.14 2.62
CA GLN A 140 14.99 -2.58 1.85
C GLN A 140 15.52 -1.61 0.80
N SER A 141 14.80 -1.52 -0.32
CA SER A 141 15.13 -0.54 -1.35
C SER A 141 14.78 0.88 -0.89
N ALA A 142 15.40 1.88 -1.51
CA ALA A 142 15.06 3.28 -1.25
C ALA A 142 13.57 3.60 -1.50
N LEU A 143 12.92 2.88 -2.44
CA LEU A 143 11.50 3.02 -2.73
C LEU A 143 10.64 2.55 -1.54
N VAL A 144 11.00 1.41 -0.95
CA VAL A 144 10.31 0.86 0.23
C VAL A 144 10.39 1.82 1.41
N LEU A 145 11.59 2.35 1.66
CA LEU A 145 11.83 3.28 2.76
C LEU A 145 11.11 4.62 2.54
N GLY A 146 11.02 5.07 1.28
CA GLY A 146 10.24 6.24 0.88
C GLY A 146 8.74 6.07 1.19
N ALA A 147 8.14 4.95 0.77
CA ALA A 147 6.71 4.69 1.04
C ALA A 147 6.41 4.53 2.53
N LEU A 148 7.32 3.94 3.30
CA LEU A 148 7.19 3.91 4.76
C LEU A 148 7.19 5.31 5.35
N MET A 149 8.03 6.23 4.86
CA MET A 149 8.01 7.62 5.33
C MET A 149 6.74 8.36 4.93
N ASP A 150 6.20 8.11 3.74
CA ASP A 150 4.90 8.66 3.36
C ASP A 150 3.82 8.20 4.35
N LYS A 151 3.78 6.90 4.68
CA LYS A 151 2.85 6.34 5.66
C LYS A 151 3.04 6.90 7.08
N VAL A 152 4.27 7.17 7.50
CA VAL A 152 4.57 7.83 8.78
C VAL A 152 3.89 9.21 8.84
N TYR A 153 4.04 10.02 7.79
CA TYR A 153 3.44 11.35 7.74
C TYR A 153 1.92 11.30 7.58
N GLU A 154 1.39 10.37 6.77
CA GLU A 154 -0.06 10.15 6.63
C GLU A 154 -0.71 9.80 7.98
N SER A 155 -0.10 8.89 8.75
CA SER A 155 -0.57 8.52 10.08
C SER A 155 -0.50 9.70 11.04
N TYR A 156 0.59 10.46 10.99
CA TYR A 156 0.74 11.67 11.81
C TYR A 156 -0.38 12.67 11.52
N ASP A 157 -0.66 12.93 10.25
CA ASP A 157 -1.72 13.84 9.83
C ASP A 157 -3.11 13.35 10.21
N ALA A 158 -3.38 12.04 10.12
CA ALA A 158 -4.66 11.47 10.54
C ALA A 158 -4.91 11.69 12.04
N ASP A 159 -3.88 11.53 12.88
CA ASP A 159 -3.96 11.69 14.33
C ASP A 159 -3.92 13.15 14.80
N HIS A 160 -3.31 14.03 14.00
CA HIS A 160 -3.13 15.46 14.31
C HIS A 160 -4.00 16.38 13.45
N ALA A 161 -4.86 15.81 12.61
CA ALA A 161 -5.89 16.55 11.91
C ALA A 161 -6.71 17.34 12.94
N PRO A 162 -6.92 18.66 12.74
CA PRO A 162 -7.71 19.43 13.67
C PRO A 162 -9.10 18.79 13.73
N THR A 163 -9.44 18.22 14.90
CA THR A 163 -10.80 17.80 15.19
C THR A 163 -11.68 19.02 14.97
N ALA A 164 -12.44 19.03 13.89
CA ALA A 164 -13.42 20.06 13.59
C ALA A 164 -14.52 19.98 14.66
N SER A 165 -14.25 20.64 15.79
CA SER A 165 -15.21 20.90 16.85
C SER A 165 -16.28 21.85 16.30
N ALA A 166 -17.53 21.43 16.45
CA ALA A 166 -18.72 22.15 16.11
C ALA A 166 -18.78 23.56 16.72
N ALA A 167 -18.57 24.58 15.88
CA ALA A 167 -19.17 25.92 15.88
C ALA A 167 -18.51 26.68 14.71
N GLN A 168 -19.21 27.17 13.68
CA GLN A 168 -20.38 28.03 13.77
C GLN A 168 -21.35 27.74 12.62
N ALA A 169 -22.62 27.68 13.00
CA ALA A 169 -23.76 27.83 12.12
C ALA A 169 -23.91 29.29 11.65
N ASN A 170 -24.46 29.42 10.44
CA ASN A 170 -25.36 30.48 9.97
C ASN A 170 -24.87 31.93 10.03
N GLU A 171 -24.57 32.50 8.85
CA GLU A 171 -25.10 33.83 8.51
C GLU A 171 -25.70 33.78 7.10
N ASP A 172 -27.03 33.75 7.07
CA ASP A 172 -27.89 34.00 5.92
C ASP A 172 -28.20 35.51 5.85
N VAL A 173 -28.02 36.07 4.65
CA VAL A 173 -28.95 37.01 3.95
C VAL A 173 -29.23 38.44 4.51
N GLU A 174 -29.17 39.36 3.54
CA GLU A 174 -29.86 40.67 3.39
C GLU A 174 -29.24 41.97 3.95
N ALA A 175 -28.78 42.82 3.02
CA ALA A 175 -29.23 44.22 2.95
C ALA A 175 -29.08 44.79 1.53
N ALA A 176 -30.21 45.03 0.88
CA ALA A 176 -30.33 45.71 -0.41
C ALA A 176 -30.37 47.24 -0.26
N SER A 177 -29.94 47.93 -1.34
CA SER A 177 -30.44 49.24 -1.83
C SER A 177 -29.92 50.51 -1.09
N VAL A 178 -29.63 51.70 -1.65
CA VAL A 178 -29.81 52.41 -2.94
C VAL A 178 -28.76 53.56 -2.99
N LYS A 179 -28.23 53.95 -4.16
CA LYS A 179 -28.43 55.29 -4.81
C LYS A 179 -27.30 55.76 -5.76
N ALA A 180 -27.69 55.80 -7.04
CA ALA A 180 -27.34 56.65 -8.19
C ALA A 180 -26.18 57.67 -8.14
N GLU A 181 -25.36 57.74 -9.21
CA GLU A 181 -25.54 58.71 -10.32
C GLU A 181 -24.54 58.52 -11.50
N ASN A 182 -25.10 58.63 -12.73
CA ASN A 182 -24.57 59.20 -13.99
C ASN A 182 -23.17 58.83 -14.56
N ALA A 183 -23.12 58.26 -15.78
CA ALA A 183 -23.23 59.01 -17.05
C ALA A 183 -23.12 58.09 -18.30
N ALA A 184 -24.04 58.30 -19.25
CA ALA A 184 -24.00 58.24 -20.74
C ALA A 184 -22.72 57.71 -21.42
N SER A 185 -22.69 56.95 -22.53
CA SER A 185 -23.51 56.77 -23.76
C SER A 185 -22.98 55.45 -24.41
N GLU A 186 -23.59 54.72 -25.35
CA GLU A 186 -24.25 55.11 -26.60
C GLU A 186 -24.89 53.87 -27.27
N THR A 187 -26.15 54.01 -27.70
CA THR A 187 -26.80 53.47 -28.93
C THR A 187 -26.81 51.97 -29.30
N THR A 188 -28.02 51.39 -29.20
CA THR A 188 -28.63 50.35 -30.07
C THR A 188 -28.86 50.91 -31.52
N PRO A 189 -29.19 50.13 -32.58
CA PRO A 189 -30.37 49.26 -32.63
C PRO A 189 -30.26 47.92 -33.39
N ALA A 190 -31.19 47.04 -32.99
CA ALA A 190 -31.56 45.76 -33.57
C ALA A 190 -31.99 45.81 -35.05
N ARG A 191 -32.00 44.63 -35.68
CA ARG A 191 -32.92 44.31 -36.79
C ARG A 191 -33.52 42.91 -36.64
N SER A 192 -34.84 42.90 -36.48
CA SER A 192 -35.81 41.80 -36.63
C SER A 192 -35.73 41.14 -38.02
N ASN A 193 -36.23 39.94 -38.34
CA ASN A 193 -37.39 39.18 -37.87
C ASN A 193 -37.37 37.77 -38.51
N ALA A 194 -37.95 36.78 -37.82
CA ALA A 194 -38.84 35.67 -38.24
C ALA A 194 -38.68 35.02 -39.64
N ALA A 195 -38.89 33.71 -39.88
CA ALA A 195 -39.27 32.53 -39.10
C ALA A 195 -39.15 31.33 -40.08
N ASP A 196 -38.81 30.13 -39.59
CA ASP A 196 -39.32 28.88 -40.17
C ASP A 196 -39.42 27.79 -39.09
N ALA A 197 -40.32 26.85 -39.32
CA ALA A 197 -41.07 26.05 -38.36
C ALA A 197 -40.33 24.85 -37.72
N ALA A 198 -40.46 24.73 -36.39
CA ALA A 198 -40.95 23.61 -35.54
C ALA A 198 -40.71 22.12 -35.93
N PRO A 199 -40.83 21.15 -34.99
CA PRO A 199 -40.55 21.13 -33.54
C PRO A 199 -39.92 19.79 -33.01
N THR A 200 -39.61 19.78 -31.71
CA THR A 200 -39.69 18.65 -30.75
C THR A 200 -38.79 17.42 -30.91
N GLY A 201 -37.92 17.24 -29.93
CA GLY A 201 -37.23 15.99 -29.61
C GLY A 201 -36.49 16.10 -28.28
N GLU A 202 -37.17 16.51 -27.20
CA GLU A 202 -36.71 16.21 -25.84
C GLU A 202 -37.00 14.73 -25.57
N THR A 203 -35.96 13.94 -25.34
CA THR A 203 -36.06 12.67 -24.62
C THR A 203 -34.72 12.48 -23.89
N PRO A 204 -34.74 12.06 -22.62
CA PRO A 204 -33.69 12.36 -21.65
C PRO A 204 -32.49 11.45 -21.85
N GLU A 205 -31.29 12.01 -21.82
CA GLU A 205 -30.10 11.25 -21.46
C GLU A 205 -30.35 10.68 -20.07
N SER A 206 -30.53 9.38 -20.05
CA SER A 206 -30.77 8.60 -18.86
C SER A 206 -29.44 8.55 -18.12
N GLU A 207 -29.33 9.29 -17.03
CA GLU A 207 -28.35 8.99 -15.99
C GLU A 207 -28.66 7.58 -15.48
N ILE A 208 -28.01 6.58 -16.07
CA ILE A 208 -27.91 5.26 -15.46
C ILE A 208 -26.78 5.40 -14.44
N SER A 209 -27.14 5.81 -13.23
CA SER A 209 -26.35 5.47 -12.05
C SER A 209 -26.35 3.95 -11.93
N GLN A 210 -25.34 3.29 -12.48
CA GLN A 210 -24.97 1.97 -11.99
C GLN A 210 -24.18 2.22 -10.70
N SER A 211 -24.84 2.01 -9.57
CA SER A 211 -24.15 1.79 -8.31
C SER A 211 -23.44 0.44 -8.41
N GLY A 212 -22.25 0.44 -9.02
CA GLY A 212 -21.34 -0.69 -8.96
C GLY A 212 -20.91 -0.90 -7.51
N GLU A 213 -21.04 -2.13 -7.03
CA GLU A 213 -20.40 -2.55 -5.80
C GLU A 213 -18.89 -2.50 -6.04
N SER A 214 -18.22 -1.49 -5.50
CA SER A 214 -16.77 -1.39 -5.54
C SER A 214 -16.21 -2.45 -4.60
N THR A 215 -15.28 -3.26 -5.10
CA THR A 215 -14.59 -4.29 -4.32
C THR A 215 -13.10 -4.03 -4.32
N ASP A 216 -12.44 -4.33 -3.21
CA ASP A 216 -10.99 -4.17 -3.06
C ASP A 216 -10.31 -5.49 -2.66
N LEU A 217 -8.98 -5.50 -2.54
CA LEU A 217 -8.22 -6.71 -2.19
C LEU A 217 -8.67 -7.40 -0.90
N ASN A 218 -9.27 -6.68 0.06
CA ASN A 218 -9.77 -7.27 1.30
C ASN A 218 -11.03 -8.12 1.08
N ASP A 219 -11.74 -7.90 -0.04
CA ASP A 219 -12.91 -8.70 -0.42
C ASP A 219 -12.53 -9.97 -1.19
N PHE A 220 -11.26 -10.11 -1.59
CA PHE A 220 -10.78 -11.22 -2.42
C PHE A 220 -10.43 -12.43 -1.56
N GLU A 221 -10.49 -13.63 -2.16
CA GLU A 221 -9.96 -14.81 -1.51
C GLU A 221 -8.42 -14.75 -1.52
N ARG A 222 -7.82 -14.74 -0.33
CA ARG A 222 -6.38 -14.62 -0.13
C ARG A 222 -5.71 -15.97 0.12
N TRP A 223 -4.54 -16.16 -0.46
CA TRP A 223 -3.63 -17.27 -0.21
C TRP A 223 -2.23 -16.76 0.12
N ASN A 224 -1.63 -17.32 1.17
CA ASN A 224 -0.24 -17.06 1.57
C ASN A 224 0.65 -18.30 1.35
N ALA A 225 1.93 -18.08 1.10
CA ALA A 225 2.90 -19.16 0.97
C ALA A 225 2.91 -20.07 2.21
N GLY A 226 2.88 -21.39 1.97
CA GLY A 226 2.81 -22.41 3.03
C GLY A 226 1.40 -22.77 3.50
N GLU A 227 0.36 -22.06 3.05
CA GLU A 227 -1.03 -22.44 3.31
C GLU A 227 -1.49 -23.58 2.39
N THR A 228 -2.55 -24.27 2.79
CA THR A 228 -3.22 -25.24 1.92
C THR A 228 -3.76 -24.57 0.68
N ASP A 229 -3.87 -25.33 -0.42
CA ASP A 229 -4.43 -24.85 -1.68
C ASP A 229 -5.74 -24.09 -1.48
N LEU A 230 -5.79 -22.88 -2.02
CA LEU A 230 -7.01 -22.09 -2.17
C LEU A 230 -7.73 -22.53 -3.44
N ALA A 231 -9.05 -22.64 -3.40
CA ALA A 231 -9.86 -23.05 -4.54
C ALA A 231 -11.10 -22.16 -4.68
N LEU A 232 -11.10 -21.30 -5.69
CA LEU A 232 -12.23 -20.46 -6.08
C LEU A 232 -13.10 -21.21 -7.08
N SER A 233 -14.34 -21.52 -6.70
CA SER A 233 -15.30 -22.17 -7.59
C SER A 233 -15.98 -21.17 -8.54
N ILE A 234 -15.94 -21.49 -9.83
CA ILE A 234 -16.56 -20.72 -10.91
C ILE A 234 -17.42 -21.64 -11.79
N VAL A 235 -18.42 -21.07 -12.47
CA VAL A 235 -19.26 -21.82 -13.43
C VAL A 235 -19.23 -21.07 -14.75
N LEU A 236 -18.66 -21.70 -15.77
CA LEU A 236 -18.53 -21.12 -17.11
C LEU A 236 -19.26 -22.01 -18.12
N ASP A 237 -20.22 -21.44 -18.85
CA ASP A 237 -21.14 -22.16 -19.75
C ASP A 237 -21.81 -23.40 -19.10
N GLY A 238 -22.14 -23.28 -17.80
CA GLY A 238 -22.75 -24.37 -17.02
C GLY A 238 -21.78 -25.45 -16.56
N GLU A 239 -20.51 -25.42 -16.94
CA GLU A 239 -19.47 -26.32 -16.44
C GLU A 239 -18.84 -25.75 -15.15
N PRO A 240 -18.83 -26.52 -14.04
CA PRO A 240 -18.14 -26.11 -12.83
C PRO A 240 -16.63 -26.29 -12.99
N LEU A 241 -15.89 -25.21 -12.72
CA LEU A 241 -14.43 -25.16 -12.71
C LEU A 241 -13.94 -24.65 -11.36
N ASN A 242 -12.69 -24.98 -11.01
CA ASN A 242 -12.03 -24.43 -9.84
C ASN A 242 -10.73 -23.74 -10.26
N VAL A 243 -10.56 -22.49 -9.87
CA VAL A 243 -9.25 -21.81 -9.91
C VAL A 243 -8.52 -22.17 -8.62
N ILE A 244 -7.38 -22.83 -8.75
CA ILE A 244 -6.61 -23.37 -7.64
C ILE A 244 -5.28 -22.62 -7.57
N ILE A 245 -4.99 -22.07 -6.38
CA ILE A 245 -3.75 -21.40 -6.04
C ILE A 245 -3.11 -22.18 -4.90
N GLY A 246 -1.82 -22.47 -5.01
CA GLY A 246 -1.13 -23.15 -3.94
C GLY A 246 0.36 -23.31 -4.18
N GLN A 247 1.01 -24.03 -3.27
CA GLN A 247 2.42 -24.35 -3.41
C GLN A 247 2.60 -25.61 -4.29
N ASP A 248 3.60 -25.59 -5.17
CA ASP A 248 4.05 -26.72 -6.00
C ASP A 248 5.58 -26.88 -5.96
N THR A 249 6.18 -26.67 -4.79
CA THR A 249 7.63 -26.82 -4.59
C THR A 249 8.13 -28.19 -5.10
N PRO A 250 9.19 -28.23 -5.92
CA PRO A 250 10.15 -27.16 -6.22
C PRO A 250 9.83 -26.30 -7.46
N ASN A 251 8.62 -26.40 -8.03
CA ASN A 251 8.22 -25.65 -9.24
C ASN A 251 7.54 -24.31 -8.92
N GLY A 252 7.72 -23.78 -7.70
CA GLY A 252 7.12 -22.51 -7.31
C GLY A 252 5.68 -22.60 -6.85
N VAL A 253 4.90 -21.59 -7.21
CA VAL A 253 3.45 -21.52 -7.02
C VAL A 253 2.73 -22.18 -8.20
N LYS A 254 1.69 -22.97 -7.91
CA LYS A 254 0.71 -23.37 -8.92
C LYS A 254 -0.45 -22.38 -8.97
N THR A 255 -0.77 -21.95 -10.18
CA THR A 255 -1.99 -21.21 -10.52
C THR A 255 -2.65 -21.98 -11.66
N ILE A 256 -3.70 -22.74 -11.35
CA ILE A 256 -4.34 -23.62 -12.33
C ILE A 256 -5.85 -23.44 -12.34
N VAL A 257 -6.47 -23.58 -13.49
CA VAL A 257 -7.91 -23.81 -13.60
C VAL A 257 -8.13 -25.30 -13.84
N PHE A 258 -9.01 -25.92 -13.06
CA PHE A 258 -9.27 -27.37 -13.11
C PHE A 258 -10.74 -27.65 -13.38
N SER A 259 -11.01 -28.49 -14.38
CA SER A 259 -12.34 -29.04 -14.66
C SER A 259 -12.49 -30.40 -13.99
N ASP A 260 -13.43 -30.49 -13.06
CA ASP A 260 -13.80 -31.76 -12.45
C ASP A 260 -14.52 -32.71 -13.40
N THR A 261 -15.26 -32.15 -14.36
CA THR A 261 -15.96 -32.93 -15.39
C THR A 261 -14.97 -33.60 -16.33
N MET A 262 -13.95 -32.85 -16.80
CA MET A 262 -12.95 -33.34 -17.75
C MET A 262 -11.78 -34.04 -17.08
N LYS A 263 -11.59 -33.86 -15.76
CA LYS A 263 -10.41 -34.31 -15.01
C LYS A 263 -9.10 -33.77 -15.61
N GLN A 264 -9.11 -32.48 -15.91
CA GLN A 264 -8.04 -31.79 -16.59
C GLN A 264 -7.80 -30.41 -15.98
N GLY A 265 -6.53 -30.00 -15.95
CA GLY A 265 -6.11 -28.70 -15.47
C GLY A 265 -5.27 -27.97 -16.51
N TRP A 266 -5.36 -26.63 -16.48
CA TRP A 266 -4.58 -25.73 -17.32
C TRP A 266 -3.92 -24.68 -16.44
N ASN A 267 -2.65 -24.38 -16.70
CA ASN A 267 -1.95 -23.32 -15.98
C ASN A 267 -2.50 -21.96 -16.40
N LEU A 268 -2.69 -21.07 -15.43
CA LEU A 268 -2.98 -19.67 -15.65
C LEU A 268 -1.66 -18.91 -15.80
N PRO A 269 -1.41 -18.25 -16.94
CA PRO A 269 -0.20 -17.47 -17.14
C PRO A 269 -0.11 -16.31 -16.14
N VAL A 270 0.95 -16.25 -15.36
CA VAL A 270 1.26 -15.15 -14.42
C VAL A 270 2.52 -14.41 -14.84
N GLU A 271 2.73 -14.32 -16.15
CA GLU A 271 3.90 -13.66 -16.73
C GLU A 271 3.82 -12.15 -16.48
N VAL A 272 4.95 -11.57 -16.08
CA VAL A 272 5.14 -10.13 -15.91
C VAL A 272 5.94 -9.57 -17.10
N ALA A 273 5.81 -8.28 -17.37
CA ALA A 273 6.48 -7.64 -18.50
C ALA A 273 8.02 -7.64 -18.35
N ASP A 274 8.52 -7.48 -17.12
CA ASP A 274 9.93 -7.53 -16.78
C ASP A 274 10.15 -8.52 -15.64
N ALA A 275 10.86 -9.61 -15.91
CA ALA A 275 11.14 -10.65 -14.92
C ALA A 275 11.94 -10.16 -13.70
N ASN A 276 12.60 -9.00 -13.79
CA ASN A 276 13.26 -8.38 -12.63
C ASN A 276 12.25 -7.82 -11.61
N PHE A 277 11.05 -7.45 -12.08
CA PHE A 277 9.94 -6.92 -11.29
C PHE A 277 8.80 -7.95 -11.30
N SER A 278 9.04 -9.04 -10.58
CA SER A 278 8.12 -10.17 -10.45
C SER A 278 7.78 -10.38 -8.97
N PRO A 279 6.53 -10.73 -8.63
CA PRO A 279 6.19 -11.16 -7.26
C PRO A 279 6.71 -12.58 -6.95
N PHE A 280 7.30 -13.25 -7.94
CA PHE A 280 7.89 -14.58 -7.82
C PHE A 280 9.42 -14.53 -7.90
N ASP A 281 10.08 -15.41 -7.16
CA ASP A 281 11.53 -15.57 -7.21
C ASP A 281 12.00 -16.39 -8.44
N ASP A 282 13.32 -16.62 -8.54
CA ASP A 282 13.93 -17.38 -9.65
C ASP A 282 13.46 -18.84 -9.74
N PHE A 283 12.82 -19.36 -8.69
CA PHE A 283 12.25 -20.72 -8.63
C PHE A 283 10.73 -20.73 -8.85
N GLY A 284 10.12 -19.55 -9.04
CA GLY A 284 8.68 -19.38 -9.18
C GLY A 284 7.93 -19.40 -7.85
N ASP A 285 8.63 -19.45 -6.72
CA ASP A 285 8.01 -19.35 -5.40
C ASP A 285 7.58 -17.89 -5.15
N LEU A 286 6.47 -17.69 -4.45
CA LEU A 286 6.00 -16.35 -4.09
C LEU A 286 7.02 -15.70 -3.15
N LYS A 287 7.47 -14.49 -3.49
CA LYS A 287 8.43 -13.75 -2.67
C LYS A 287 7.85 -13.49 -1.28
N GLU A 288 8.73 -13.44 -0.28
CA GLU A 288 8.34 -13.09 1.08
C GLU A 288 7.65 -11.72 1.11
N GLY A 289 6.56 -11.61 1.87
CA GLY A 289 5.76 -10.39 1.95
C GLY A 289 4.58 -10.35 0.97
N PHE A 290 4.65 -11.03 -0.16
CA PHE A 290 3.55 -11.11 -1.11
C PHE A 290 2.47 -12.11 -0.66
N SER A 291 1.24 -11.82 -1.05
CA SER A 291 0.10 -12.74 -1.01
C SER A 291 -0.55 -12.80 -2.38
N LEU A 292 -1.20 -13.92 -2.69
CA LEU A 292 -2.04 -14.04 -3.87
C LEU A 292 -3.50 -13.83 -3.49
N PHE A 293 -4.22 -13.11 -4.33
CA PHE A 293 -5.62 -12.75 -4.16
C PHE A 293 -6.37 -13.15 -5.42
N VAL A 294 -7.55 -13.76 -5.27
CA VAL A 294 -8.36 -14.15 -6.41
C VAL A 294 -9.83 -13.82 -6.19
N THR A 295 -10.48 -13.33 -7.23
CA THR A 295 -11.92 -13.09 -7.22
C THR A 295 -12.54 -13.29 -8.60
N LYS A 296 -13.87 -13.21 -8.65
CA LYS A 296 -14.66 -13.10 -9.86
C LYS A 296 -15.15 -11.67 -10.00
N HIS A 297 -15.11 -11.14 -11.21
CA HIS A 297 -15.68 -9.82 -11.49
C HIS A 297 -16.24 -9.80 -12.91
N ASP A 298 -17.41 -9.23 -13.12
CA ASP A 298 -18.09 -9.16 -14.43
C ASP A 298 -17.91 -7.75 -15.00
N PHE A 299 -16.79 -7.53 -15.70
CA PHE A 299 -16.48 -6.23 -16.30
C PHE A 299 -17.38 -5.93 -17.51
N ALA A 300 -17.80 -6.96 -18.24
CA ALA A 300 -18.65 -6.82 -19.41
C ALA A 300 -20.14 -6.56 -19.07
N GLY A 301 -20.56 -6.89 -17.85
CA GLY A 301 -21.94 -6.84 -17.40
C GLY A 301 -22.84 -7.84 -18.14
N ASP A 302 -22.29 -8.92 -18.65
CA ASP A 302 -23.00 -9.93 -19.45
C ASP A 302 -23.45 -11.16 -18.62
N GLY A 303 -23.06 -11.19 -17.34
CA GLY A 303 -23.36 -12.26 -16.39
C GLY A 303 -22.35 -13.41 -16.41
N VAL A 304 -21.30 -13.35 -17.24
CA VAL A 304 -20.18 -14.30 -17.27
C VAL A 304 -18.96 -13.59 -16.67
N PRO A 305 -18.56 -13.91 -15.43
CA PRO A 305 -17.47 -13.18 -14.78
C PRO A 305 -16.11 -13.55 -15.37
N GLU A 306 -15.23 -12.56 -15.45
CA GLU A 306 -13.79 -12.72 -15.53
C GLU A 306 -13.20 -13.18 -14.19
N VAL A 307 -12.03 -13.82 -14.27
CA VAL A 307 -11.22 -14.15 -13.09
C VAL A 307 -10.12 -13.12 -12.94
N VAL A 308 -10.06 -12.49 -11.76
CA VAL A 308 -9.00 -11.55 -11.40
C VAL A 308 -8.08 -12.23 -10.40
N LEU A 309 -6.80 -12.31 -10.76
CA LEU A 309 -5.72 -12.77 -9.89
C LEU A 309 -4.81 -11.58 -9.61
N ALA A 310 -4.45 -11.35 -8.36
CA ALA A 310 -3.48 -10.34 -7.99
C ALA A 310 -2.40 -10.92 -7.07
N ALA A 311 -1.17 -10.46 -7.22
CA ALA A 311 -0.10 -10.65 -6.24
C ALA A 311 0.24 -9.28 -5.65
N SER A 312 0.09 -9.12 -4.33
CA SER A 312 0.35 -7.84 -3.69
C SER A 312 1.10 -8.02 -2.37
N ASP A 313 2.03 -7.11 -2.08
CA ASP A 313 2.62 -6.93 -0.76
C ASP A 313 1.79 -5.96 0.11
N GLY A 314 0.78 -5.31 -0.46
CA GLY A 314 -0.10 -4.35 0.21
C GLY A 314 0.57 -3.00 0.50
N MET A 315 1.73 -2.72 -0.09
CA MET A 315 2.45 -1.46 0.10
C MET A 315 2.98 -0.86 -1.19
N LEU A 316 3.71 -1.61 -2.00
CA LEU A 316 4.58 -1.08 -3.05
C LEU A 316 4.35 -1.68 -4.41
N GLU A 317 3.95 -2.94 -4.43
CA GLU A 317 3.81 -3.68 -5.66
C GLU A 317 2.53 -4.50 -5.63
N THR A 318 1.72 -4.29 -6.66
CA THR A 318 0.52 -5.06 -6.93
C THR A 318 0.53 -5.43 -8.39
N TYR A 319 0.62 -6.73 -8.67
CA TYR A 319 0.58 -7.30 -10.01
C TYR A 319 -0.80 -7.89 -10.23
N VAL A 320 -1.46 -7.57 -11.34
CA VAL A 320 -2.84 -7.97 -11.61
C VAL A 320 -2.93 -8.65 -12.96
N TRP A 321 -3.56 -9.82 -12.99
CA TRP A 321 -3.89 -10.57 -14.19
C TRP A 321 -5.40 -10.79 -14.26
N VAL A 322 -5.99 -10.45 -15.40
CA VAL A 322 -7.41 -10.66 -15.68
C VAL A 322 -7.55 -11.69 -16.77
N TYR A 323 -8.36 -12.71 -16.51
CA TYR A 323 -8.61 -13.79 -17.46
C TYR A 323 -10.06 -13.81 -17.92
N ASN A 324 -10.24 -13.83 -19.24
CA ASN A 324 -11.55 -13.98 -19.87
C ASN A 324 -11.86 -15.46 -20.10
N TYR A 325 -13.16 -15.77 -20.06
CA TYR A 325 -13.63 -17.08 -20.48
C TYR A 325 -13.46 -17.28 -21.99
N ASP A 326 -12.82 -18.39 -22.37
CA ASP A 326 -12.75 -18.83 -23.75
C ASP A 326 -13.93 -19.77 -24.06
N TYR A 327 -14.94 -19.25 -24.76
CA TYR A 327 -16.14 -19.98 -25.18
C TYR A 327 -15.85 -21.17 -26.11
N THR A 328 -14.62 -21.31 -26.63
CA THR A 328 -14.22 -22.47 -27.44
C THR A 328 -13.74 -23.67 -26.61
N PHE A 329 -13.63 -23.49 -25.29
CA PHE A 329 -13.25 -24.50 -24.30
C PHE A 329 -13.92 -25.86 -24.49
N SER A 330 -15.26 -25.88 -24.54
CA SER A 330 -16.04 -27.11 -24.61
C SER A 330 -15.88 -27.87 -25.92
N GLU A 331 -15.31 -27.24 -26.96
CA GLU A 331 -15.23 -27.79 -28.31
C GLU A 331 -13.82 -28.31 -28.67
N TYR A 332 -12.75 -27.74 -28.10
CA TYR A 332 -11.39 -27.92 -28.63
C TYR A 332 -10.29 -28.29 -27.62
N ASP A 333 -10.62 -28.66 -26.38
CA ASP A 333 -9.61 -28.94 -25.35
C ASP A 333 -8.65 -27.75 -25.10
N ALA A 334 -9.17 -26.54 -25.34
CA ALA A 334 -8.48 -25.28 -25.10
C ALA A 334 -8.49 -24.95 -23.60
N PRO A 335 -7.57 -24.09 -23.10
CA PRO A 335 -7.71 -23.53 -21.76
C PRO A 335 -9.05 -22.79 -21.62
N PRO A 336 -9.83 -23.02 -20.54
CA PRO A 336 -11.09 -22.31 -20.34
C PRO A 336 -10.91 -20.82 -20.04
N LEU A 337 -9.72 -20.42 -19.61
CA LEU A 337 -9.39 -19.05 -19.26
C LEU A 337 -8.18 -18.61 -20.08
N SER A 338 -8.26 -17.41 -20.65
CA SER A 338 -7.19 -16.79 -21.43
C SER A 338 -6.85 -15.42 -20.84
N LEU A 339 -5.56 -15.08 -20.77
CA LEU A 339 -5.11 -13.80 -20.24
C LEU A 339 -5.63 -12.67 -21.14
N ALA A 340 -6.46 -11.80 -20.57
CA ALA A 340 -7.05 -10.67 -21.26
C ALA A 340 -6.30 -9.38 -20.98
N TRP A 341 -5.78 -9.22 -19.76
CA TRP A 341 -5.04 -8.04 -19.36
C TRP A 341 -4.08 -8.33 -18.21
N TYR A 342 -3.01 -7.54 -18.18
CA TYR A 342 -2.02 -7.50 -17.11
C TYR A 342 -1.70 -6.05 -16.80
N GLY A 343 -1.57 -5.73 -15.51
CA GLY A 343 -1.15 -4.42 -15.03
C GLY A 343 -0.39 -4.49 -13.72
N GLU A 344 0.30 -3.39 -13.43
CA GLU A 344 1.14 -3.20 -12.24
C GLU A 344 0.69 -1.92 -11.54
N GLY A 345 0.54 -2.00 -10.23
CA GLY A 345 0.20 -0.89 -9.33
C GLY A 345 1.05 -0.95 -8.07
N GLN A 346 0.79 -0.05 -7.11
CA GLN A 346 1.57 0.00 -5.88
C GLN A 346 0.90 -0.75 -4.73
N SER A 347 -0.01 -0.10 -4.02
CA SER A 347 -0.46 -0.58 -2.71
C SER A 347 -1.77 -1.37 -2.75
N GLY A 348 -2.49 -1.40 -3.88
CA GLY A 348 -3.80 -2.04 -3.93
C GLY A 348 -4.41 -2.15 -5.31
N LEU A 349 -5.65 -2.63 -5.31
CA LEU A 349 -6.49 -2.86 -6.48
C LEU A 349 -7.93 -2.63 -6.06
N GLN A 350 -8.67 -1.86 -6.87
CA GLN A 350 -10.11 -1.68 -6.75
C GLN A 350 -10.78 -2.08 -8.07
N LEU A 351 -11.88 -2.83 -7.97
CA LEU A 351 -12.72 -3.20 -9.10
C LEU A 351 -14.05 -2.46 -8.97
N ASN A 352 -14.42 -1.69 -9.99
CA ASN A 352 -15.57 -0.81 -9.95
C ASN A 352 -16.33 -0.85 -11.27
N GLY A 353 -17.39 -1.67 -11.34
CA GLY A 353 -18.15 -1.86 -12.57
C GLY A 353 -17.26 -2.39 -13.70
N ASP A 354 -17.09 -1.61 -14.77
CA ASP A 354 -16.26 -1.93 -15.92
C ASP A 354 -14.78 -1.51 -15.76
N ARG A 355 -14.36 -1.13 -14.53
CA ARG A 355 -13.07 -0.48 -14.27
C ARG A 355 -12.17 -1.27 -13.34
N ILE A 356 -10.89 -1.18 -13.63
CA ILE A 356 -9.79 -1.52 -12.74
C ILE A 356 -9.10 -0.23 -12.34
N GLU A 357 -9.00 -0.01 -11.03
CA GLU A 357 -8.37 1.15 -10.44
C GLU A 357 -7.13 0.69 -9.67
N LEU A 358 -5.95 1.15 -10.09
CA LEU A 358 -4.66 0.86 -9.47
C LEU A 358 -4.11 2.14 -8.82
N PRO A 359 -4.22 2.27 -7.48
CA PRO A 359 -3.62 3.40 -6.77
C PRO A 359 -2.10 3.46 -6.95
N TYR A 360 -1.58 4.65 -7.22
CA TYR A 360 -0.16 4.93 -7.28
C TYR A 360 0.18 6.29 -6.67
N GLY A 361 1.34 6.36 -6.02
CA GLY A 361 1.83 7.58 -5.40
C GLY A 361 1.03 8.03 -4.18
N SER A 362 1.67 8.80 -3.30
CA SER A 362 1.10 9.27 -2.03
C SER A 362 0.06 10.41 -2.18
N GLN A 363 -0.27 10.82 -3.41
CA GLN A 363 -1.28 11.85 -3.67
C GLN A 363 -2.68 11.29 -3.95
N GLY A 364 -2.88 9.98 -3.79
CA GLY A 364 -4.14 9.31 -4.13
C GLY A 364 -4.42 9.33 -5.63
N LEU A 365 -3.37 9.28 -6.45
CA LEU A 365 -3.52 9.11 -7.89
C LEU A 365 -3.88 7.65 -8.17
N VAL A 366 -4.60 7.44 -9.26
CA VAL A 366 -5.12 6.14 -9.65
C VAL A 366 -4.92 6.01 -11.15
N ASP A 367 -4.30 4.92 -11.58
CA ASP A 367 -4.31 4.50 -12.97
C ASP A 367 -5.62 3.75 -13.19
N GLU A 368 -6.42 4.24 -14.12
CA GLU A 368 -7.76 3.73 -14.38
C GLU A 368 -7.79 3.01 -15.73
N TYR A 369 -8.21 1.75 -15.72
CA TYR A 369 -8.37 0.95 -16.91
C TYR A 369 -9.82 0.56 -17.09
N VAL A 370 -10.41 0.93 -18.22
CA VAL A 370 -11.82 0.68 -18.53
C VAL A 370 -11.94 -0.44 -19.56
N TYR A 371 -12.84 -1.38 -19.31
CA TYR A 371 -13.16 -2.44 -20.25
C TYR A 371 -13.98 -1.92 -21.45
N ASP A 372 -13.49 -2.11 -22.67
CA ASP A 372 -14.11 -1.60 -23.90
C ASP A 372 -14.86 -2.67 -24.71
N GLY A 373 -14.99 -3.88 -24.17
CA GLY A 373 -15.57 -5.05 -24.85
C GLY A 373 -14.57 -5.88 -25.65
N MET A 374 -13.34 -5.41 -25.84
CA MET A 374 -12.23 -6.17 -26.43
C MET A 374 -11.07 -6.36 -25.46
N GLY A 375 -10.88 -5.42 -24.53
CA GLY A 375 -9.87 -5.49 -23.49
C GLY A 375 -9.96 -4.27 -22.58
N PHE A 376 -8.88 -3.98 -21.87
CA PHE A 376 -8.80 -2.85 -20.95
C PHE A 376 -7.95 -1.73 -21.56
N VAL A 377 -8.44 -0.49 -21.45
CA VAL A 377 -7.80 0.71 -22.00
C VAL A 377 -7.59 1.73 -20.89
N ASP A 378 -6.37 2.26 -20.80
CA ASP A 378 -5.96 3.35 -19.92
C ASP A 378 -6.73 4.65 -20.24
N GLN A 379 -7.19 5.39 -19.22
CA GLN A 379 -8.04 6.59 -19.36
C GLN A 379 -7.35 7.92 -19.05
#